data_AF-A0A835PLS7-F1
#
_entry.id   AF-A0A835PLS7-F1
#
_cell.length_a   1.000
_cell.length_b   1.000
_cell.length_c   1.000
_cell.angle_alpha   90.00
_cell.angle_beta   90.00
_cell.angle_gamma   90.00
#
_symmetry.space_group_name_H-M   'P 1'
#
loop_
_entity.id
_entity.type
_entity.pdbx_description
1 polymer ?
#
loop_
_entity_poly.entity_id
_entity_poly.type
_entity_poly.pdbx_seq_one_letter_code
_entity_poly.pdbx_strand_id
1 'polypeptide(L)'
;MLTADRSLPLHTIDQLSWDMGLPPDYHKNLIPRYPQFFAAYKPDNDERTWLKLSSWDARLAVSELQISSGASVDDNCLAFPVSFTRGFGLRRKCINWLKEWQTLPYTSPYADPSGIDPRTDVSEKRIVRVFHELLHLCLGKKTERANVSNLRKPLRLPQKFTKVFERHPGIFYLSRKLCVQTVVLREAYGGGRELLRKHPIVTIRESYASLMREGMPQRGPSQVSSDDAELVSSEEECCTRRCGKSCEKVEPSLVVELAFELLPLSGG
;
A
#
# COMPACT_ATOMS: atom_id res chain seq x y z
N MET A 1 3.13 -11.59 14.04
CA MET A 1 3.76 -10.75 13.03
C MET A 1 3.16 -11.20 11.72
N LEU A 2 2.95 -10.32 10.75
CA LEU A 2 2.33 -10.74 9.47
C LEU A 2 3.16 -11.78 8.71
N THR A 3 4.47 -11.78 8.94
CA THR A 3 5.38 -12.77 8.36
C THR A 3 5.29 -14.11 9.06
N ALA A 4 5.34 -15.18 8.28
CA ALA A 4 5.18 -16.54 8.78
C ALA A 4 6.26 -16.93 9.81
N ASP A 5 7.52 -16.59 9.54
CA ASP A 5 8.65 -16.97 10.41
C ASP A 5 8.88 -15.96 11.55
N ARG A 6 7.97 -14.99 11.70
CA ARG A 6 8.07 -13.87 12.67
C ARG A 6 9.41 -13.15 12.60
N SER A 7 9.97 -13.05 11.40
CA SER A 7 11.24 -12.40 11.13
C SER A 7 11.24 -11.68 9.79
N LEU A 8 11.98 -10.57 9.72
CA LEU A 8 12.17 -9.77 8.51
C LEU A 8 13.62 -9.27 8.41
N PRO A 9 14.21 -9.19 7.20
CA PRO A 9 15.47 -8.48 7.00
C PRO A 9 15.32 -7.01 7.39
N LEU A 10 16.31 -6.43 8.08
CA LEU A 10 16.29 -5.00 8.46
C LEU A 10 16.12 -4.09 7.24
N HIS A 11 16.80 -4.40 6.13
CA HIS A 11 16.65 -3.66 4.88
C HIS A 11 15.19 -3.61 4.37
N THR A 12 14.40 -4.67 4.58
CA THR A 12 12.99 -4.67 4.21
C THR A 12 12.15 -3.78 5.14
N ILE A 13 12.52 -3.69 6.41
CA ILE A 13 11.91 -2.77 7.37
C ILE A 13 12.28 -1.33 7.01
N ASP A 14 13.54 -1.09 6.61
CA ASP A 14 14.03 0.24 6.22
C ASP A 14 13.25 0.81 5.03
N GLN A 15 12.89 -0.03 4.05
CA GLN A 15 12.05 0.36 2.91
C GLN A 15 10.64 0.83 3.33
N LEU A 16 10.13 0.36 4.47
CA LEU A 16 8.83 0.72 5.02
C LEU A 16 8.93 1.73 6.17
N SER A 17 10.14 2.07 6.60
CA SER A 17 10.39 2.89 7.80
C SER A 17 9.68 4.23 7.72
N TRP A 18 9.75 4.89 6.56
CA TRP A 18 9.08 6.16 6.32
C TRP A 18 7.55 6.03 6.42
N ASP A 19 6.99 5.00 5.78
CA ASP A 19 5.54 4.76 5.73
C ASP A 19 4.98 4.35 7.10
N MET A 20 5.75 3.60 7.89
CA MET A 20 5.39 3.18 9.26
C MET A 20 5.70 4.24 10.33
N GLY A 21 6.47 5.29 9.98
CA GLY A 21 6.87 6.33 10.93
C GLY A 21 7.93 5.88 11.93
N LEU A 22 8.79 4.94 11.53
CA LEU A 22 9.89 4.49 12.38
C LEU A 22 10.97 5.59 12.49
N PRO A 23 11.60 5.75 13.67
CA PRO A 23 12.78 6.59 13.82
C PRO A 23 13.93 6.09 12.93
N PRO A 24 14.78 6.98 12.37
CA PRO A 24 15.87 6.58 11.47
C PRO A 24 16.92 5.67 12.15
N ASP A 25 16.99 5.72 13.48
CA ASP A 25 17.92 5.00 14.35
C ASP A 25 17.22 3.90 15.16
N TYR A 26 16.03 3.46 14.74
CA TYR A 26 15.25 2.43 15.45
C TYR A 26 16.07 1.17 15.77
N HIS A 27 16.97 0.76 14.87
CA HIS A 27 17.79 -0.42 15.08
C HIS A 27 18.85 -0.26 16.19
N LYS A 28 19.29 0.97 16.49
CA LYS A 28 20.25 1.29 17.55
C LYS A 28 19.58 1.59 18.88
N ASN A 29 18.38 2.17 18.84
CA ASN A 29 17.68 2.63 20.04
C ASN A 29 16.49 1.76 20.41
N LEU A 30 15.56 1.50 19.48
CA LEU A 30 14.34 0.75 19.76
C LEU A 30 14.62 -0.74 20.00
N ILE A 31 15.38 -1.39 19.13
CA ILE A 31 15.64 -2.83 19.23
C ILE A 31 16.36 -3.19 20.55
N PRO A 32 17.49 -2.54 20.93
CA PRO A 32 18.19 -2.90 22.16
C PRO A 32 17.45 -2.51 23.44
N ARG A 33 16.54 -1.54 23.38
CA ARG A 33 15.70 -1.12 24.51
C ARG A 33 14.58 -2.11 24.82
N TYR A 34 14.20 -2.93 23.84
CA TYR A 34 13.11 -3.91 23.96
C TYR A 34 13.57 -5.34 23.61
N PRO A 35 14.61 -5.88 24.27
CA PRO A 35 15.18 -7.20 23.95
C PRO A 35 14.21 -8.36 24.24
N GLN A 36 13.24 -8.14 25.14
CA GLN A 36 12.17 -9.10 25.44
C GLN A 36 11.22 -9.32 24.25
N PHE A 37 11.13 -8.36 23.34
CA PHE A 37 10.25 -8.44 22.17
C PHE A 37 11.05 -8.71 20.90
N PHE A 38 12.21 -8.08 20.73
CA PHE A 38 12.96 -8.10 19.48
C PHE A 38 14.36 -8.68 19.65
N ALA A 39 14.77 -9.52 18.71
CA ALA A 39 16.14 -10.01 18.61
C ALA A 39 16.68 -9.78 17.19
N ALA A 40 17.83 -9.13 17.09
CA ALA A 40 18.58 -9.07 15.84
C ALA A 40 19.44 -10.32 15.70
N TYR A 41 19.45 -10.94 14.52
CA TYR A 41 20.26 -12.11 14.22
C TYR A 41 20.66 -12.14 12.75
N LYS A 42 21.66 -12.95 12.40
CA LYS A 42 22.11 -13.16 11.03
C LYS A 42 21.90 -14.63 10.65
N PRO A 43 21.02 -14.96 9.69
CA PRO A 43 20.85 -16.33 9.23
C PRO A 43 22.10 -16.84 8.49
N ASP A 44 22.39 -18.13 8.55
CA ASP A 44 23.57 -18.71 7.88
C ASP A 44 23.53 -18.56 6.35
N ASN A 45 22.34 -18.57 5.77
CA ASN A 45 22.10 -18.50 4.32
C ASN A 45 21.85 -17.07 3.80
N ASP A 46 21.97 -16.04 4.65
CA ASP A 46 21.75 -14.64 4.26
C ASP A 46 22.76 -13.72 4.97
N GLU A 47 23.49 -12.93 4.20
CA GLU A 47 24.48 -12.02 4.76
C GLU A 47 23.87 -10.85 5.55
N ARG A 48 22.57 -10.60 5.36
CA ARG A 48 21.83 -9.49 5.96
C ARG A 48 21.51 -9.76 7.42
N THR A 49 21.34 -8.67 8.17
CA THR A 49 20.79 -8.75 9.53
C THR A 49 19.27 -8.81 9.48
N TRP A 50 18.69 -9.71 10.25
CA TRP A 50 17.26 -9.94 10.39
C TRP A 50 16.79 -9.54 11.78
N LEU A 51 15.57 -9.01 11.84
CA LEU A 51 14.84 -8.79 13.08
C LEU A 51 13.87 -9.94 13.29
N LYS A 52 13.97 -10.61 14.42
CA LYS A 52 13.04 -11.63 14.89
C LYS A 52 12.19 -11.07 16.01
N LEU A 53 10.91 -11.43 16.00
CA LEU A 53 10.03 -11.24 17.14
C LEU A 53 10.17 -12.43 18.09
N SER A 54 10.82 -12.20 19.23
CA SER A 54 11.12 -13.21 20.25
C SER A 54 9.86 -13.60 21.05
N SER A 55 9.08 -12.60 21.44
CA SER A 55 7.85 -12.80 22.21
C SER A 55 6.63 -12.44 21.36
N TRP A 56 5.75 -13.42 21.18
CA TRP A 56 4.52 -13.27 20.40
C TRP A 56 3.30 -13.28 21.32
N ASP A 57 2.56 -12.18 21.34
CA ASP A 57 1.28 -12.08 22.05
C ASP A 57 0.12 -12.23 21.06
N ALA A 58 -0.65 -13.31 21.20
CA ALA A 58 -1.81 -13.59 20.35
C ALA A 58 -2.92 -12.53 20.50
N ARG A 59 -2.98 -11.81 21.62
CA ARG A 59 -3.96 -10.74 21.85
C ARG A 59 -3.72 -9.52 20.96
N LEU A 60 -2.48 -9.35 20.48
CA LEU A 60 -2.12 -8.31 19.52
C LEU A 60 -2.37 -8.75 18.06
N ALA A 61 -2.71 -10.02 17.84
CA ALA A 61 -2.92 -10.60 16.52
C ALA A 61 -4.37 -10.47 16.03
N VAL A 62 -5.02 -9.35 16.35
CA VAL A 62 -6.39 -9.04 15.92
C VAL A 62 -6.28 -8.10 14.72
N SER A 63 -6.86 -8.49 13.59
CA SER A 63 -6.79 -7.66 12.38
C SER A 63 -7.65 -6.41 12.52
N GLU A 64 -7.27 -5.33 11.83
CA GLU A 64 -8.06 -4.10 11.83
C GLU A 64 -9.51 -4.36 11.39
N LEU A 65 -9.71 -5.24 10.40
CA LEU A 65 -11.04 -5.57 9.93
C LEU A 65 -11.92 -6.21 11.01
N GLN A 66 -11.35 -7.02 11.92
CA GLN A 66 -12.08 -7.55 13.07
C GLN A 66 -12.43 -6.45 14.07
N ILE A 67 -11.50 -5.52 14.29
CA ILE A 67 -11.72 -4.39 15.21
C ILE A 67 -12.83 -3.49 14.68
N SER A 68 -12.81 -3.16 13.38
CA SER A 68 -13.77 -2.25 12.76
C SER A 68 -15.16 -2.87 12.57
N SER A 69 -15.26 -4.19 12.40
CA SER A 69 -16.55 -4.88 12.32
C SER A 69 -17.21 -5.08 13.68
N GLY A 70 -16.48 -4.92 14.79
CA GLY A 70 -16.95 -5.27 16.13
C GLY A 70 -17.28 -6.76 16.29
N ALA A 71 -16.80 -7.59 15.36
CA ALA A 71 -17.14 -9.00 15.31
C ALA A 71 -16.34 -9.81 16.34
N SER A 72 -17.01 -10.76 16.97
CA SER A 72 -16.34 -11.77 17.80
C SER A 72 -15.44 -12.68 16.96
N VAL A 73 -14.49 -13.37 17.60
CA VAL A 73 -13.54 -14.29 16.95
C VAL A 73 -14.23 -15.38 16.11
N ASP A 74 -15.50 -15.68 16.41
CA ASP A 74 -16.30 -16.73 15.77
C ASP A 74 -17.04 -16.27 14.50
N ASP A 75 -16.96 -14.99 14.12
CA ASP A 75 -17.58 -14.52 12.89
C ASP A 75 -16.77 -14.98 11.68
N ASN A 76 -17.24 -16.06 11.07
CA ASN A 76 -16.52 -16.76 10.03
C ASN A 76 -16.54 -16.03 8.67
N CYS A 77 -17.23 -14.88 8.55
CA CYS A 77 -17.44 -14.17 7.30
C CYS A 77 -17.30 -12.64 7.43
N LEU A 78 -16.07 -12.13 7.57
CA LEU A 78 -15.85 -10.67 7.55
C LEU A 78 -15.73 -10.12 6.13
N ALA A 79 -16.54 -9.09 5.85
CA ALA A 79 -16.53 -8.37 4.58
C ALA A 79 -15.68 -7.08 4.67
N PHE A 80 -14.99 -6.76 3.58
CA PHE A 80 -14.26 -5.50 3.47
C PHE A 80 -15.19 -4.33 3.16
N PRO A 81 -14.93 -3.14 3.71
CA PRO A 81 -15.52 -1.90 3.21
C PRO A 81 -15.09 -1.69 1.76
N VAL A 82 -16.09 -1.47 0.90
CA VAL A 82 -15.88 -1.30 -0.54
C VAL A 82 -16.49 0.02 -0.96
N SER A 83 -15.69 0.87 -1.61
CA SER A 83 -16.14 2.12 -2.17
C SER A 83 -15.67 2.28 -3.62
N PHE A 84 -16.54 2.82 -4.45
CA PHE A 84 -16.23 3.14 -5.84
C PHE A 84 -16.39 4.64 -6.07
N THR A 85 -15.62 5.19 -7.01
CA THR A 85 -15.80 6.58 -7.42
C THR A 85 -17.19 6.77 -8.02
N ARG A 86 -17.77 7.96 -7.83
CA ARG A 86 -19.08 8.29 -8.41
C ARG A 86 -19.04 8.08 -9.93
N GLY A 87 -20.02 7.37 -10.49
CA GLY A 87 -20.06 7.02 -11.91
C GLY A 87 -19.31 5.75 -12.30
N PHE A 88 -18.65 5.05 -11.37
CA PHE A 88 -18.02 3.76 -11.64
C PHE A 88 -19.09 2.67 -11.83
N GLY A 89 -19.40 2.36 -13.08
CA GLY A 89 -20.40 1.36 -13.44
C GLY A 89 -19.84 -0.06 -13.44
N LEU A 90 -20.05 -0.81 -12.35
CA LEU A 90 -19.77 -2.25 -12.34
C LEU A 90 -20.85 -3.02 -13.09
N ARG A 91 -20.43 -3.96 -13.94
CA ARG A 91 -21.35 -4.92 -14.56
C ARG A 91 -22.00 -5.77 -13.45
N ARG A 92 -23.27 -6.15 -13.63
CA ARG A 92 -24.03 -6.97 -12.66
C ARG A 92 -23.30 -8.26 -12.25
N LYS A 93 -22.62 -8.91 -13.21
CA LYS A 93 -21.78 -10.09 -12.95
C LYS A 93 -20.67 -9.81 -11.95
N CYS A 94 -19.99 -8.67 -12.06
CA CYS A 94 -18.91 -8.28 -11.14
C CYS A 94 -19.45 -7.97 -9.74
N ILE A 95 -20.64 -7.36 -9.64
CA ILE A 95 -21.31 -7.11 -8.36
C ILE A 95 -21.67 -8.42 -7.67
N ASN A 96 -22.25 -9.38 -8.41
CA ASN A 96 -22.62 -10.68 -7.87
C ASN A 96 -21.37 -11.46 -7.41
N TRP A 97 -20.33 -11.49 -8.24
CA TRP A 97 -19.06 -12.10 -7.86
C TRP A 97 -18.46 -11.46 -6.60
N LEU A 98 -18.49 -10.12 -6.50
CA LEU A 98 -17.99 -9.42 -5.31
C LEU A 98 -18.80 -9.82 -4.06
N LYS A 99 -20.13 -9.94 -4.17
CA LYS A 99 -20.98 -10.38 -3.04
C LYS A 99 -20.63 -11.80 -2.60
N GLU A 100 -20.49 -12.73 -3.52
CA GLU A 100 -20.08 -14.12 -3.24
C GLU A 100 -18.66 -14.18 -2.66
N TRP A 101 -17.74 -13.37 -3.20
CA TRP A 101 -16.37 -13.29 -2.69
C TRP A 101 -16.32 -12.74 -1.25
N GLN A 102 -17.17 -11.75 -0.93
CA GLN A 102 -17.28 -11.19 0.42
C GLN A 102 -17.83 -12.20 1.45
N THR A 103 -18.57 -13.24 1.05
CA THR A 103 -19.05 -14.30 1.96
C THR A 103 -18.06 -15.44 2.18
N LEU A 104 -16.93 -15.47 1.47
CA LEU A 104 -15.89 -16.50 1.68
C LEU A 104 -15.34 -16.48 3.12
N PRO A 105 -14.86 -17.63 3.64
CA PRO A 105 -14.38 -17.75 5.00
C PRO A 105 -13.34 -16.70 5.40
N TYR A 106 -13.41 -16.28 6.67
CA TYR A 106 -12.41 -15.46 7.30
C TYR A 106 -11.16 -16.29 7.61
N THR A 107 -10.01 -15.85 7.11
CA THR A 107 -8.72 -16.36 7.53
C THR A 107 -7.91 -15.20 8.07
N SER A 108 -7.46 -15.32 9.32
CA SER A 108 -6.64 -14.27 9.93
C SER A 108 -5.39 -13.99 9.09
N PRO A 109 -5.02 -12.72 8.87
CA PRO A 109 -3.78 -12.37 8.17
C PRO A 109 -2.53 -12.83 8.95
N TYR A 110 -2.68 -13.11 10.25
CA TYR A 110 -1.63 -13.62 11.14
C TYR A 110 -1.55 -15.16 11.18
N ALA A 111 -2.51 -15.87 10.59
CA ALA A 111 -2.51 -17.34 10.53
C ALA A 111 -1.60 -17.87 9.41
N ASP A 112 -1.10 -19.10 9.57
CA ASP A 112 -0.23 -19.75 8.59
C ASP A 112 -0.98 -20.03 7.26
N PRO A 113 -0.45 -19.61 6.10
CA PRO A 113 -1.12 -19.85 4.81
C PRO A 113 -0.95 -21.26 4.24
N SER A 114 -0.11 -22.12 4.82
CA SER A 114 0.32 -23.38 4.22
C SER A 114 -0.81 -24.34 3.85
N GLY A 115 -1.95 -24.27 4.55
CA GLY A 115 -3.13 -25.12 4.29
C GLY A 115 -4.06 -24.64 3.18
N ILE A 116 -3.80 -23.50 2.54
CA ILE A 116 -4.71 -22.87 1.58
C ILE A 116 -4.17 -23.02 0.18
N ASP A 117 -4.98 -23.57 -0.75
CA ASP A 117 -4.60 -23.65 -2.16
C ASP A 117 -4.47 -22.24 -2.76
N PRO A 118 -3.27 -21.84 -3.25
CA PRO A 118 -3.02 -20.54 -3.85
C PRO A 118 -3.95 -20.17 -5.02
N ARG A 119 -4.60 -21.15 -5.66
CA ARG A 119 -5.49 -20.95 -6.82
C ARG A 119 -6.93 -20.60 -6.46
N THR A 120 -7.29 -20.62 -5.19
CA THR A 120 -8.66 -20.40 -4.72
C THR A 120 -8.94 -18.91 -4.46
N ASP A 121 -10.21 -18.52 -4.55
CA ASP A 121 -10.65 -17.18 -4.16
C ASP A 121 -10.48 -16.95 -2.64
N VAL A 122 -10.41 -18.01 -1.83
CA VAL A 122 -10.07 -17.94 -0.40
C VAL A 122 -8.62 -17.49 -0.20
N SER A 123 -7.68 -18.04 -0.97
CA SER A 123 -6.30 -17.57 -1.01
C SER A 123 -6.23 -16.10 -1.44
N GLU A 124 -6.94 -15.72 -2.50
CA GLU A 124 -7.01 -14.33 -2.95
C GLU A 124 -7.54 -13.40 -1.84
N LYS A 125 -8.62 -13.80 -1.15
CA LYS A 125 -9.18 -13.06 -0.02
C LYS A 125 -8.18 -12.90 1.11
N ARG A 126 -7.43 -13.94 1.47
CA ARG A 126 -6.36 -13.85 2.46
C ARG A 126 -5.28 -12.85 2.04
N ILE A 127 -4.88 -12.84 0.76
CA ILE A 127 -3.88 -11.88 0.27
C ILE A 127 -4.39 -10.44 0.42
N VAL A 128 -5.67 -10.18 0.07
CA VAL A 128 -6.31 -8.88 0.30
C VAL A 128 -6.29 -8.52 1.79
N ARG A 129 -6.58 -9.47 2.68
CA ARG A 129 -6.52 -9.25 4.15
C ARG A 129 -5.12 -8.88 4.63
N VAL A 130 -4.09 -9.57 4.15
CA VAL A 130 -2.70 -9.29 4.53
C VAL A 130 -2.29 -7.88 4.12
N PHE A 131 -2.67 -7.43 2.91
CA PHE A 131 -2.37 -6.07 2.48
C PHE A 131 -3.24 -5.02 3.15
N HIS A 132 -4.49 -5.34 3.46
CA HIS A 132 -5.35 -4.50 4.28
C HIS A 132 -4.67 -4.23 5.63
N GLU A 133 -4.23 -5.28 6.32
CA GLU A 133 -3.54 -5.16 7.59
C GLU A 133 -2.22 -4.38 7.47
N LEU A 134 -1.38 -4.72 6.48
CA LEU A 134 -0.12 -4.04 6.24
C LEU A 134 -0.32 -2.54 6.01
N LEU A 135 -1.29 -2.16 5.17
CA LEU A 135 -1.59 -0.76 4.90
C LEU A 135 -2.14 -0.05 6.14
N HIS A 136 -2.87 -0.75 7.02
CA HIS A 136 -3.28 -0.17 8.29
C HIS A 136 -2.11 0.14 9.23
N LEU A 137 -0.99 -0.58 9.13
CA LEU A 137 0.24 -0.26 9.87
C LEU A 137 0.96 0.97 9.30
N CYS A 138 0.74 1.30 8.02
CA CYS A 138 1.30 2.51 7.41
C CYS A 138 0.53 3.76 7.86
N LEU A 139 1.24 4.80 8.28
CA LEU A 139 0.66 6.08 8.71
C LEU A 139 -0.24 6.71 7.65
N GLY A 140 0.20 6.62 6.39
CA GLY A 140 -0.52 7.15 5.24
C GLY A 140 -1.50 6.17 4.61
N LYS A 141 -1.72 4.97 5.18
CA LYS A 141 -2.58 3.92 4.60
C LYS A 141 -2.27 3.61 3.12
N LYS A 142 -1.00 3.77 2.76
CA LYS A 142 -0.44 3.59 1.41
C LYS A 142 1.04 3.23 1.49
N THR A 143 1.54 2.58 0.45
CA THR A 143 2.97 2.27 0.25
C THR A 143 3.25 2.09 -1.23
N GLU A 144 4.52 2.20 -1.64
CA GLU A 144 4.92 1.85 -3.00
C GLU A 144 4.71 0.35 -3.30
N ARG A 145 4.32 0.04 -4.54
CA ARG A 145 4.16 -1.34 -5.03
C ARG A 145 5.49 -2.10 -4.98
N ALA A 146 6.62 -1.41 -5.11
CA ALA A 146 7.95 -2.01 -4.98
C ALA A 146 8.18 -2.58 -3.57
N ASN A 147 7.84 -1.82 -2.51
CA ASN A 147 7.96 -2.27 -1.11
C ASN A 147 7.13 -3.53 -0.85
N VAL A 148 5.90 -3.53 -1.35
CA VAL A 148 5.00 -4.69 -1.30
C VAL A 148 5.60 -5.92 -2.02
N SER A 149 6.28 -5.71 -3.15
CA SER A 149 6.92 -6.78 -3.91
C SER A 149 8.08 -7.43 -3.16
N ASN A 150 8.81 -6.65 -2.36
CA ASN A 150 9.89 -7.14 -1.50
C ASN A 150 9.38 -8.01 -0.34
N LEU A 151 8.11 -7.87 0.03
CA LEU A 151 7.45 -8.67 1.07
C LEU A 151 6.91 -10.03 0.57
N ARG A 152 7.06 -10.36 -0.71
CA ARG A 152 6.52 -11.62 -1.28
C ARG A 152 6.95 -12.86 -0.51
N LYS A 153 8.25 -13.04 -0.28
CA LYS A 153 8.77 -14.22 0.44
C LYS A 153 8.42 -14.18 1.93
N PRO A 154 8.66 -13.09 2.67
CA PRO A 154 8.31 -13.04 4.10
C PRO A 154 6.83 -13.28 4.42
N LEU A 155 5.92 -12.88 3.53
CA LEU A 155 4.47 -13.07 3.68
C LEU A 155 3.94 -14.36 3.02
N ARG A 156 4.83 -15.22 2.50
CA ARG A 156 4.51 -16.47 1.77
C ARG A 156 3.48 -16.27 0.65
N LEU A 157 3.67 -15.22 -0.15
CA LEU A 157 2.74 -14.84 -1.22
C LEU A 157 3.05 -15.55 -2.56
N PRO A 158 2.02 -15.88 -3.36
CA PRO A 158 2.19 -16.44 -4.70
C PRO A 158 2.94 -15.49 -5.65
N GLN A 159 3.55 -16.02 -6.72
CA GLN A 159 4.34 -15.20 -7.66
C GLN A 159 3.54 -14.05 -8.30
N LYS A 160 2.26 -14.28 -8.64
CA LYS A 160 1.38 -13.31 -9.32
C LYS A 160 0.45 -12.56 -8.35
N PHE A 161 0.85 -12.42 -7.08
CA PHE A 161 -0.02 -11.83 -6.05
C PHE A 161 -0.42 -10.38 -6.33
N THR A 162 0.40 -9.58 -7.05
CA THR A 162 0.10 -8.15 -7.23
C THR A 162 -1.17 -7.87 -8.03
N LYS A 163 -1.70 -8.87 -8.75
CA LYS A 163 -2.96 -8.74 -9.49
C LYS A 163 -4.15 -8.43 -8.58
N VAL A 164 -4.06 -8.72 -7.28
CA VAL A 164 -5.11 -8.40 -6.30
C VAL A 164 -5.42 -6.90 -6.25
N PHE A 165 -4.43 -6.02 -6.47
CA PHE A 165 -4.65 -4.57 -6.45
C PHE A 165 -5.51 -4.09 -7.61
N GLU A 166 -5.44 -4.78 -8.76
CA GLU A 166 -6.23 -4.48 -9.95
C GLU A 166 -7.60 -5.18 -9.91
N ARG A 167 -7.66 -6.41 -9.35
CA ARG A 167 -8.91 -7.17 -9.21
C ARG A 167 -9.85 -6.62 -8.14
N HIS A 168 -9.33 -5.90 -7.15
CA HIS A 168 -10.10 -5.33 -6.03
C HIS A 168 -10.07 -3.79 -6.02
N PRO A 169 -10.54 -3.12 -7.10
CA PRO A 169 -10.45 -1.68 -7.24
C PRO A 169 -11.38 -0.92 -6.30
N GLY A 170 -12.26 -1.61 -5.57
CA GLY A 170 -13.12 -1.03 -4.54
C GLY A 170 -12.52 -1.02 -3.14
N ILE A 171 -11.43 -1.77 -2.94
CA ILE A 171 -10.67 -1.84 -1.67
C ILE A 171 -9.35 -1.10 -1.84
N PHE A 172 -8.64 -1.37 -2.94
CA PHE A 172 -7.37 -0.74 -3.26
C PHE A 172 -7.51 0.26 -4.40
N TYR A 173 -6.69 1.29 -4.34
CA TYR A 173 -6.44 2.21 -5.43
C TYR A 173 -4.96 2.13 -5.81
N LEU A 174 -4.68 1.89 -7.09
CA LEU A 174 -3.32 1.90 -7.62
C LEU A 174 -3.06 3.24 -8.30
N SER A 175 -2.34 4.13 -7.62
CA SER A 175 -1.90 5.40 -8.19
C SER A 175 -0.63 5.20 -8.99
N ARG A 176 -0.52 5.84 -10.16
CA ARG A 176 0.72 5.93 -10.93
C ARG A 176 1.05 7.41 -11.09
N LYS A 177 2.16 7.84 -10.51
CA LYS A 177 2.65 9.22 -10.61
C LYS A 177 4.16 9.18 -10.72
N LEU A 178 4.74 9.98 -11.62
CA LEU A 178 6.19 10.08 -11.79
C LEU A 178 6.88 8.71 -11.91
N CYS A 179 6.22 7.78 -12.62
CA CYS A 179 6.66 6.39 -12.82
C CYS A 179 6.79 5.54 -11.53
N VAL A 180 6.28 6.04 -10.41
CA VAL A 180 6.08 5.30 -9.16
C VAL A 180 4.65 4.80 -9.08
N GLN A 181 4.49 3.51 -8.75
CA GLN A 181 3.19 2.92 -8.48
C GLN A 181 2.97 2.82 -6.97
N THR A 182 1.91 3.45 -6.47
CA THR A 182 1.55 3.45 -5.04
C THR A 182 0.23 2.73 -4.85
N VAL A 183 0.23 1.75 -3.93
CA VAL A 183 -1.00 1.09 -3.48
C VAL A 183 -1.57 1.90 -2.32
N VAL A 184 -2.83 2.27 -2.41
CA VAL A 184 -3.55 3.06 -1.41
C VAL A 184 -4.79 2.28 -0.97
N LEU A 185 -5.06 2.27 0.34
CA LEU A 185 -6.28 1.68 0.89
C LEU A 185 -7.44 2.69 0.76
N ARG A 186 -8.50 2.35 0.03
CA ARG A 186 -9.58 3.30 -0.30
C ARG A 186 -10.41 3.72 0.89
N GLU A 187 -10.75 2.79 1.77
CA GLU A 187 -11.59 3.09 2.94
C GLU A 187 -10.97 4.15 3.87
N ALA A 188 -9.65 4.32 3.85
CA ALA A 188 -8.95 5.34 4.61
C ALA A 188 -9.15 6.76 4.04
N TYR A 189 -9.72 6.90 2.85
CA TYR A 189 -9.89 8.15 2.12
C TYR A 189 -11.37 8.30 1.69
N GLY A 190 -12.05 9.35 2.16
CA GLY A 190 -13.48 9.59 1.90
C GLY A 190 -13.81 10.03 0.47
N GLY A 191 -13.17 9.45 -0.55
CA GLY A 191 -13.29 9.84 -1.96
C GLY A 191 -12.41 11.04 -2.37
N GLY A 192 -11.76 11.69 -1.40
CA GLY A 192 -10.81 12.78 -1.62
C GLY A 192 -9.34 12.37 -1.48
N ARG A 193 -8.45 13.37 -1.38
CA ARG A 193 -7.01 13.17 -1.16
C ARG A 193 -6.62 13.04 0.31
N GLU A 194 -7.57 13.31 1.19
CA GLU A 194 -7.33 13.43 2.62
C GLU A 194 -7.65 12.14 3.37
N LEU A 195 -6.77 11.78 4.30
CA LEU A 195 -6.96 10.67 5.23
C LEU A 195 -8.08 11.01 6.21
N LEU A 196 -9.03 10.08 6.38
CA LEU A 196 -10.14 10.24 7.33
C LEU A 196 -9.64 10.34 8.78
N ARG A 197 -8.63 9.54 9.14
CA ARG A 197 -7.98 9.56 10.46
C ARG A 197 -6.49 9.79 10.29
N LYS A 198 -6.05 11.01 10.59
CA LYS A 198 -4.63 11.41 10.50
C LYS A 198 -3.86 11.11 11.77
N HIS A 199 -2.68 10.52 11.62
CA HIS A 199 -1.70 10.44 12.69
C HIS A 199 -0.97 11.78 12.83
N PRO A 200 -0.57 12.24 14.04
CA PRO A 200 0.13 13.52 14.22
C PRO A 200 1.36 13.70 13.34
N ILE A 201 2.14 12.63 13.13
CA ILE A 201 3.31 12.64 12.22
C ILE A 201 2.90 12.98 10.78
N VAL A 202 1.75 12.51 10.31
CA VAL A 202 1.26 12.83 8.96
C VAL A 202 0.92 14.30 8.86
N THR A 203 0.23 14.85 9.86
CA THR A 203 -0.08 16.30 9.92
C THR A 203 1.19 17.14 9.89
N ILE A 204 2.20 16.79 10.69
CA ILE A 204 3.49 17.50 10.71
C ILE A 204 4.17 17.43 9.34
N ARG A 205 4.19 16.26 8.69
CA ARG A 205 4.75 16.08 7.34
C ARG A 205 4.01 16.92 6.29
N GLU A 206 2.68 16.98 6.35
CA GLU A 206 1.85 17.78 5.45
C GLU A 206 2.10 19.29 5.66
N SER A 207 2.14 19.76 6.91
CA SER A 207 2.46 21.15 7.24
C SER A 207 3.85 21.54 6.74
N TYR A 208 4.86 20.70 7.01
CA TYR A 208 6.22 20.90 6.50
C TYR A 208 6.25 20.98 4.97
N ALA A 209 5.55 20.06 4.28
CA ALA A 209 5.47 20.09 2.82
C ALA A 209 4.75 21.34 2.28
N SER A 210 3.77 21.89 3.00
CA SER A 210 3.14 23.17 2.64
C SER A 210 4.12 24.33 2.73
N LEU A 211 4.81 24.46 3.86
CA LEU A 211 5.81 25.51 4.08
C LEU A 211 6.94 25.45 3.05
N MET A 212 7.40 24.25 2.70
CA MET A 212 8.43 24.07 1.67
C MET A 212 7.97 24.51 0.27
N ARG A 213 6.67 24.41 -0.05
CA ARG A 213 6.12 24.90 -1.31
C ARG A 213 5.96 26.41 -1.32
N GLU A 214 5.53 26.98 -0.19
CA GLU A 214 5.37 28.43 -0.03
C GLU A 214 6.72 29.17 -0.06
N GLY A 215 7.77 28.54 0.49
CA GLY A 215 9.13 29.08 0.51
C GLY A 215 9.91 28.94 -0.79
N MET A 216 9.39 28.24 -1.81
CA MET A 216 10.03 28.20 -3.13
C MET A 216 9.69 29.49 -3.89
N PRO A 217 10.69 30.23 -4.42
CA PRO A 217 10.42 31.37 -5.28
C PRO A 217 9.54 30.91 -6.43
N GLN A 218 8.45 31.63 -6.68
CA GLN A 218 7.71 31.41 -7.92
C GLN A 218 8.69 31.63 -9.06
N ARG A 219 9.03 30.57 -9.81
CA ARG A 219 9.63 30.77 -11.12
C ARG A 219 8.60 31.59 -11.89
N GLY A 220 8.92 32.84 -12.15
CA GLY A 220 8.07 33.74 -12.90
C GLY A 220 7.67 33.09 -14.23
N PRO A 221 6.54 33.49 -14.82
CA PRO A 221 6.10 32.91 -16.08
C PRO A 221 7.22 33.08 -17.10
N SER A 222 7.88 31.98 -17.46
CA SER A 222 8.66 31.95 -18.69
C SER A 222 7.66 32.25 -19.80
N GLN A 223 7.79 33.41 -20.43
CA GLN A 223 7.16 33.65 -21.71
C GLN A 223 7.72 32.62 -22.69
N VAL A 224 7.03 31.50 -22.81
CA VAL A 224 7.24 30.57 -23.90
C VAL A 224 6.42 31.13 -25.06
N SER A 225 7.11 31.78 -25.99
CA SER A 225 6.58 32.07 -27.33
C SER A 225 6.04 30.79 -27.96
N SER A 226 5.02 30.93 -28.80
CA SER A 226 4.12 29.91 -29.34
C SER A 226 4.72 28.72 -30.11
N ASP A 227 6.03 28.51 -30.10
CA ASP A 227 6.69 27.59 -31.02
C ASP A 227 7.32 26.35 -30.34
N ASP A 228 7.19 26.19 -29.02
CA ASP A 228 7.75 25.03 -28.28
C ASP A 228 6.69 24.06 -27.72
N ALA A 229 5.63 23.80 -28.49
CA ALA A 229 4.63 22.74 -28.18
C ALA A 229 5.16 21.30 -28.43
N GLU A 230 6.47 21.12 -28.57
CA GLU A 230 7.10 19.82 -28.85
C GLU A 230 8.02 19.29 -27.72
N LEU A 231 8.06 19.95 -26.55
CA LEU A 231 8.94 19.51 -25.44
C LEU A 231 8.22 18.92 -24.21
N VAL A 232 6.89 19.00 -24.12
CA VAL A 232 6.11 18.36 -23.03
C VAL A 232 5.78 16.88 -23.32
N SER A 233 5.98 16.42 -24.56
CA SER A 233 5.94 14.99 -24.92
C SER A 233 7.17 14.22 -24.42
N SER A 234 8.27 14.90 -24.08
CA SER A 234 9.55 14.26 -23.79
C SER A 234 9.67 13.68 -22.36
N GLU A 235 8.82 14.09 -21.41
CA GLU A 235 8.82 13.49 -20.06
C GLU A 235 8.03 12.17 -19.99
N GLU A 236 7.00 12.01 -20.81
CA GLU A 236 6.33 10.72 -21.00
C GLU A 236 7.21 9.75 -21.82
N GLU A 237 7.98 10.28 -22.77
CA GLU A 237 8.94 9.51 -23.58
C GLU A 237 10.23 9.14 -22.81
N CYS A 238 10.56 9.86 -21.73
CA CYS A 238 11.71 9.54 -20.89
C CYS A 238 11.48 8.24 -20.08
N CYS A 239 10.24 7.98 -19.63
CA CYS A 239 9.95 6.75 -18.88
C CYS A 239 9.96 5.47 -19.74
N THR A 240 9.70 5.56 -21.05
CA THR A 240 9.85 4.43 -21.97
C THR A 240 11.31 4.09 -22.24
N ARG A 241 12.23 5.06 -22.26
CA ARG A 241 13.66 4.81 -22.53
C ARG A 241 14.42 4.22 -21.34
N ARG A 242 13.99 4.48 -20.10
CA ARG A 242 14.72 4.01 -18.89
C ARG A 242 14.31 2.60 -18.43
N CYS A 243 13.11 2.14 -18.81
CA CYS A 243 12.63 0.81 -18.49
C CYS A 243 12.91 -0.13 -19.68
N GLY A 244 14.13 -0.66 -19.77
CA GLY A 244 14.56 -1.61 -20.81
C GLY A 244 13.86 -2.98 -20.77
N LYS A 245 12.57 -3.03 -20.42
CA LYS A 245 11.73 -4.23 -20.47
C LYS A 245 10.47 -3.86 -21.25
N SER A 246 10.24 -4.58 -22.34
CA SER A 246 9.01 -4.58 -23.13
C SER A 246 7.80 -4.41 -22.20
N CYS A 247 7.11 -3.27 -22.30
CA CYS A 247 5.75 -3.13 -21.81
C CYS A 247 4.93 -4.18 -22.57
N GLU A 248 4.74 -5.34 -21.94
CA GLU A 248 3.72 -6.29 -22.35
C GLU A 248 2.41 -5.50 -22.35
N LYS A 249 1.88 -5.27 -23.56
CA LYS A 249 0.66 -4.50 -23.80
C LYS A 249 -0.45 -5.11 -22.96
N VAL A 250 -0.72 -4.52 -21.80
CA VAL A 250 -1.97 -4.76 -21.08
C VAL A 250 -3.03 -3.99 -21.86
N GLU A 251 -4.01 -4.73 -22.39
CA GLU A 251 -5.13 -4.18 -23.15
C GLU A 251 -5.75 -2.96 -22.45
N PRO A 252 -6.13 -1.91 -23.20
CA PRO A 252 -6.64 -0.67 -22.64
C PRO A 252 -8.08 -0.86 -22.18
N SER A 253 -8.25 -1.41 -20.99
CA SER A 253 -9.47 -1.18 -20.21
C SER A 253 -9.06 -0.95 -18.76
N LEU A 254 -9.42 0.21 -18.22
CA LEU A 254 -9.20 0.66 -16.83
C LEU A 254 -7.88 1.38 -16.52
N VAL A 255 -7.47 2.31 -17.38
CA VAL A 255 -6.66 3.46 -16.95
C VAL A 255 -7.55 4.69 -17.11
N VAL A 256 -8.23 5.09 -16.03
CA VAL A 256 -8.82 6.42 -15.97
C VAL A 256 -7.73 7.35 -15.46
N GLU A 257 -7.17 8.11 -16.38
CA GLU A 257 -6.44 9.33 -16.10
C GLU A 257 -7.27 10.23 -15.19
N LEU A 258 -6.68 10.65 -14.09
CA LEU A 258 -6.97 11.95 -13.52
C LEU A 258 -5.68 12.73 -13.59
N ALA A 259 -5.47 13.35 -14.75
CA ALA A 259 -4.72 14.59 -14.84
C ALA A 259 -5.32 15.54 -13.81
N PHE A 260 -4.55 15.90 -12.80
CA PHE A 260 -4.92 16.92 -11.84
C PHE A 260 -3.95 18.06 -12.05
N GLU A 261 -4.33 18.95 -12.95
CA GLU A 261 -3.72 20.26 -13.11
C GLU A 261 -3.81 21.04 -11.79
N LEU A 262 -2.71 21.73 -11.51
CA LEU A 262 -2.57 22.76 -10.52
C LEU A 262 -3.11 24.06 -11.14
N LEU A 263 -4.22 24.59 -10.62
CA LEU A 263 -4.48 26.02 -10.68
C LEU A 263 -5.03 26.49 -9.32
N PRO A 264 -4.46 27.53 -8.71
CA PRO A 264 -5.05 28.18 -7.55
C PRO A 264 -6.24 29.02 -8.05
N LEU A 265 -7.44 28.77 -7.53
CA LEU A 265 -8.51 29.76 -7.60
C LEU A 265 -8.16 30.90 -6.66
N SER A 266 -7.51 31.91 -7.23
CA SER A 266 -7.44 33.26 -6.70
C SER A 266 -8.70 34.03 -7.11
N GLY A 267 -9.49 34.45 -6.11
CA GLY A 267 -10.15 35.77 -6.11
C GLY A 267 -11.50 35.91 -6.82
N GLY A 268 -12.51 36.30 -6.03
CA GLY A 268 -13.82 36.79 -6.43
C GLY A 268 -14.71 36.93 -5.21
#